data_AF-A0A2M6YB32-F1
#
_entry.id   AF-A0A2M6YB32-F1
#
_cell.length_a   1.000
_cell.length_b   1.000
_cell.length_c   1.000
_cell.angle_alpha   90.00
_cell.angle_beta   90.00
_cell.angle_gamma   90.00
#
_symmetry.space_group_name_H-M   'P 1'
#
loop_
_entity.id
_entity.type
_entity.pdbx_description
1 polymer ?
#
loop_
_entity_poly.entity_id
_entity_poly.type
_entity_poly.pdbx_seq_one_letter_code
_entity_poly.pdbx_strand_id
1 'polypeptide(L)'
;MADKTSSRRSDKVSIHITGMTCTTCAATIEKGLTETPGVEQASVNFAAEKASIKYDPAKVDLAKIKNTVAQLGYGVATRKSIFPVSGMTCASCVARVEKTLSSVPGVISASVNLASEKATVEYLEGTELADLRQAVKEAGYELGREVQSLEGVTTAVQRETRALRNRLIIAAALASSIMALG
;
A
#
# COMPACT_ATOMS: atom_id res chain seq x y z
N MET A 1 -9.42 -3.24 -43.88
CA MET A 1 -9.68 -2.12 -42.94
C MET A 1 -11.10 -2.30 -42.43
N ALA A 2 -11.45 -2.35 -41.15
CA ALA A 2 -10.77 -1.98 -39.92
C ALA A 2 -11.26 -2.91 -38.78
N ASP A 3 -10.31 -3.53 -38.07
CA ASP A 3 -10.57 -4.09 -36.74
C ASP A 3 -9.62 -3.36 -35.78
N LYS A 4 -10.17 -2.36 -35.09
CA LYS A 4 -9.52 -1.58 -34.05
C LYS A 4 -10.59 -1.37 -32.99
N THR A 5 -10.69 -2.29 -32.03
CA THR A 5 -10.98 -1.99 -30.60
C THR A 5 -10.70 -3.26 -29.78
N SER A 6 -9.42 -3.59 -29.60
CA SER A 6 -9.01 -4.36 -28.43
C SER A 6 -9.06 -3.40 -27.25
N SER A 7 -10.13 -3.46 -26.45
CA SER A 7 -10.34 -2.66 -25.24
C SER A 7 -9.09 -2.72 -24.34
N ARG A 8 -8.31 -1.64 -24.26
CA ARG A 8 -7.27 -1.53 -23.22
C ARG A 8 -7.99 -1.38 -21.88
N ARG A 9 -7.81 -2.34 -20.98
CA ARG A 9 -8.19 -2.17 -19.57
C ARG A 9 -7.22 -1.15 -18.99
N SER A 10 -7.67 0.08 -18.87
CA SER A 10 -6.87 1.18 -18.34
C SER A 10 -7.64 1.80 -17.18
N ASP A 11 -7.05 1.76 -16.00
CA ASP A 11 -7.59 2.39 -14.80
C ASP A 11 -6.93 3.76 -14.60
N LYS A 12 -7.60 4.62 -13.82
CA LYS A 12 -7.08 5.94 -13.44
C LYS A 12 -7.01 6.03 -11.94
N VAL A 13 -5.90 6.56 -11.44
CA VAL A 13 -5.70 6.83 -10.01
C VAL A 13 -5.11 8.21 -9.82
N SER A 14 -5.54 8.89 -8.75
CA SER A 14 -4.92 10.12 -8.27
C SER A 14 -4.18 9.80 -6.97
N ILE A 15 -2.88 10.05 -6.93
CA ILE A 15 -2.06 9.87 -5.73
C ILE A 15 -1.61 11.23 -5.19
N HIS A 16 -1.69 11.42 -3.88
CA HIS A 16 -1.10 12.58 -3.22
C HIS A 16 0.38 12.27 -2.93
N ILE A 17 1.27 13.18 -3.32
CA ILE A 17 2.72 12.99 -3.21
C ILE A 17 3.24 13.86 -2.07
N THR A 18 4.04 13.26 -1.19
CA THR A 18 4.70 13.95 -0.09
C THR A 18 6.18 14.19 -0.40
N GLY A 19 6.74 15.27 0.15
CA GLY A 19 8.16 15.61 -0.02
C GLY A 19 8.50 16.37 -1.31
N MET A 20 7.50 16.86 -2.06
CA MET A 20 7.76 17.76 -3.19
C MET A 20 8.07 19.18 -2.67
N THR A 21 9.34 19.56 -2.71
CA THR A 21 9.80 20.88 -2.23
C THR A 21 10.16 21.86 -3.34
N CYS A 22 10.14 21.43 -4.61
CA CYS A 22 10.53 22.25 -5.75
C CYS A 22 9.74 21.89 -7.02
N THR A 23 9.57 22.84 -7.92
CA THR A 23 8.90 22.65 -9.23
C THR A 23 9.60 21.60 -10.11
N THR A 24 10.92 21.46 -9.99
CA THR A 24 11.71 20.42 -10.68
C THR A 24 11.37 19.00 -10.19
N CYS A 25 10.80 18.85 -8.99
CA CYS A 25 10.38 17.55 -8.44
C CYS A 25 9.26 16.93 -9.29
N ALA A 26 8.30 17.73 -9.74
CA ALA A 26 7.14 17.23 -10.50
C ALA A 26 7.55 16.59 -11.82
N ALA A 27 8.47 17.22 -12.57
CA ALA A 27 8.99 16.68 -13.83
C ALA A 27 9.76 15.36 -13.63
N THR A 28 10.51 15.24 -12.53
CA THR A 28 11.25 14.01 -12.19
C THR A 28 10.28 12.85 -11.91
N ILE A 29 9.23 13.12 -11.14
CA ILE A 29 8.21 12.12 -10.79
C ILE A 29 7.40 11.73 -12.02
N GLU A 30 6.97 12.70 -12.84
CA GLU A 30 6.21 12.45 -14.07
C GLU A 30 6.99 11.56 -15.03
N LYS A 31 8.28 11.85 -15.22
CA LYS A 31 9.17 11.04 -16.06
C LYS A 31 9.30 9.61 -15.54
N GLY A 32 9.62 9.44 -14.25
CA GLY A 32 9.80 8.10 -13.67
C GLY A 32 8.52 7.25 -13.65
N LEU A 33 7.36 7.89 -13.45
CA LEU A 33 6.06 7.22 -13.57
C LEU A 33 5.76 6.81 -15.02
N THR A 34 6.02 7.68 -15.99
CA THR A 34 5.81 7.39 -17.41
C THR A 34 6.71 6.28 -17.93
N GLU A 35 7.94 6.16 -17.40
CA GLU A 35 8.89 5.08 -17.72
C GLU A 35 8.57 3.75 -17.01
N THR A 36 7.61 3.74 -16.08
CA THR A 36 7.23 2.52 -15.37
C THR A 36 6.41 1.58 -16.28
N PRO A 37 6.84 0.32 -16.50
CA PRO A 37 6.09 -0.63 -17.31
C PRO A 37 4.66 -0.81 -16.81
N GLY A 38 3.68 -0.66 -17.70
CA GLY A 38 2.25 -0.74 -17.38
C GLY A 38 1.59 0.62 -17.12
N VAL A 39 2.35 1.70 -16.93
CA VAL A 39 1.82 3.06 -16.94
C VAL A 39 1.64 3.52 -18.38
N GLU A 40 0.43 4.00 -18.72
CA GLU A 40 0.11 4.51 -20.05
C GLU A 40 0.27 6.02 -20.13
N GLN A 41 -0.02 6.72 -19.03
CA GLN A 41 0.08 8.17 -18.93
C GLN A 41 0.28 8.56 -17.47
N ALA A 42 1.17 9.50 -17.19
CA ALA A 42 1.29 10.15 -15.90
C ALA A 42 1.33 11.65 -16.09
N SER A 43 0.68 12.39 -15.19
CA SER A 43 0.80 13.84 -15.11
C SER A 43 0.87 14.28 -13.66
N VAL A 44 1.81 15.15 -13.33
CA VAL A 44 2.04 15.62 -11.96
C VAL A 44 1.71 17.10 -11.85
N ASN A 45 0.80 17.43 -10.94
CA ASN A 45 0.49 18.80 -10.58
C ASN A 45 1.18 19.16 -9.25
N PHE A 46 2.21 19.98 -9.33
CA PHE A 46 2.96 20.45 -8.17
C PHE A 46 2.08 21.26 -7.21
N ALA A 47 1.25 22.18 -7.71
CA ALA A 47 0.43 23.06 -6.87
C ALA A 47 -0.66 22.31 -6.09
N ALA A 48 -1.18 21.22 -6.68
CA ALA A 48 -2.16 20.35 -6.03
C ALA A 48 -1.53 19.17 -5.29
N GLU A 49 -0.20 19.05 -5.33
CA GLU A 49 0.57 17.94 -4.77
C GLU A 49 0.05 16.56 -5.18
N LYS A 50 -0.40 16.43 -6.44
CA LYS A 50 -1.10 15.25 -6.93
C LYS A 50 -0.52 14.75 -8.24
N ALA A 51 -0.41 13.44 -8.39
CA ALA A 51 -0.18 12.80 -9.67
C ALA A 51 -1.43 12.06 -10.13
N SER A 52 -1.83 12.31 -11.38
CA SER A 52 -2.87 11.57 -12.09
C SER A 52 -2.22 10.55 -13.01
N ILE A 53 -2.54 9.27 -12.81
CA ILE A 53 -1.89 8.16 -13.49
C ILE A 53 -2.94 7.31 -14.17
N LYS A 54 -2.76 7.03 -15.45
CA LYS A 54 -3.50 6.02 -16.22
C LYS A 54 -2.61 4.81 -16.41
N TYR A 55 -3.07 3.63 -16.02
CA TYR A 55 -2.25 2.42 -16.03
C TYR A 55 -3.07 1.17 -16.33
N ASP A 56 -2.38 0.12 -16.75
CA ASP A 56 -2.95 -1.21 -16.97
C ASP A 56 -2.82 -2.03 -15.67
N PRO A 57 -3.92 -2.28 -14.93
CA PRO A 57 -3.88 -3.01 -13.66
C PRO A 57 -3.45 -4.48 -13.82
N ALA A 58 -3.41 -5.01 -15.05
CA ALA A 58 -2.86 -6.35 -15.30
C ALA A 58 -1.32 -6.35 -15.40
N LYS A 59 -0.69 -5.18 -15.52
CA LYS A 59 0.77 -5.03 -15.68
C LYS A 59 1.44 -4.34 -14.50
N VAL A 60 0.73 -3.42 -13.83
CA VAL A 60 1.27 -2.66 -12.71
C VAL A 60 0.19 -2.43 -11.66
N ASP A 61 0.54 -2.60 -10.40
CA ASP A 61 -0.33 -2.32 -9.26
C ASP A 61 0.06 -0.99 -8.57
N LEU A 62 -0.81 -0.54 -7.66
CA LEU A 62 -0.57 0.70 -6.91
C LEU A 62 0.64 0.59 -5.98
N ALA A 63 0.98 -0.62 -5.50
CA ALA A 63 2.16 -0.83 -4.67
C ALA A 63 3.45 -0.58 -5.46
N LYS A 64 3.51 -1.03 -6.72
CA LYS A 64 4.64 -0.78 -7.62
C LYS A 64 4.75 0.69 -7.99
N ILE A 65 3.62 1.35 -8.27
CA ILE A 65 3.59 2.80 -8.51
C ILE A 65 4.11 3.57 -7.28
N LYS A 66 3.63 3.23 -6.07
CA LYS A 66 4.13 3.80 -4.81
C LYS A 66 5.64 3.60 -4.66
N ASN A 67 6.13 2.40 -4.95
CA ASN A 67 7.55 2.08 -4.86
C ASN A 67 8.39 2.85 -5.88
N THR A 68 7.90 3.07 -7.11
CA THR A 68 8.57 3.94 -8.08
C THR A 68 8.75 5.35 -7.51
N VAL A 69 7.69 5.94 -6.95
CA VAL A 69 7.76 7.28 -6.33
C VAL A 69 8.76 7.30 -5.17
N ALA A 70 8.76 6.26 -4.33
CA ALA A 70 9.72 6.09 -3.24
C ALA A 70 11.18 6.00 -3.71
N GLN A 71 11.44 5.28 -4.80
CA GLN A 71 12.78 5.16 -5.40
C GLN A 71 13.30 6.49 -5.97
N LEU A 72 12.39 7.40 -6.33
CA LEU A 72 12.73 8.75 -6.76
C LEU A 72 12.95 9.72 -5.58
N GLY A 73 12.79 9.25 -4.33
CA GLY A 73 13.02 10.04 -3.12
C GLY A 73 11.78 10.76 -2.58
N TYR A 74 10.58 10.42 -3.06
CA TYR A 74 9.33 11.05 -2.65
C TYR A 74 8.40 10.06 -1.95
N GLY A 75 7.46 10.55 -1.16
CA GLY A 75 6.43 9.70 -0.55
C GLY A 75 5.12 9.74 -1.32
N VAL A 76 4.28 8.74 -1.10
CA VAL A 76 2.86 8.77 -1.46
C VAL A 76 2.09 8.77 -0.16
N ALA A 77 1.11 9.66 -0.04
CA ALA A 77 0.30 9.74 1.16
C ALA A 77 -0.69 8.57 1.19
N THR A 78 -0.52 7.69 2.18
CA THR A 78 -1.34 6.49 2.37
C THR A 78 -1.81 6.41 3.81
N ARG A 79 -2.98 5.83 4.01
CA ARG A 79 -3.44 5.41 5.33
C ARG A 79 -3.46 3.89 5.40
N LYS A 80 -3.14 3.38 6.59
CA LYS A 80 -3.25 1.96 6.91
C LYS A 80 -4.20 1.82 8.08
N SER A 81 -5.28 1.09 7.89
CA SER A 81 -6.35 1.01 8.87
C SER A 81 -6.77 -0.44 9.13
N ILE A 82 -7.21 -0.71 10.36
CA ILE A 82 -7.81 -1.99 10.74
C ILE A 82 -9.32 -1.84 10.82
N PHE A 83 -10.02 -2.77 10.17
CA PHE A 83 -11.48 -2.89 10.17
C PHE A 83 -11.88 -4.28 10.65
N PRO A 84 -12.86 -4.41 11.56
CA PRO A 84 -13.45 -5.70 11.86
C PRO A 84 -14.30 -6.16 10.67
N VAL A 85 -14.33 -7.45 10.41
CA VAL A 85 -15.10 -8.06 9.32
C VAL A 85 -16.01 -9.13 9.88
N SER A 86 -17.32 -8.98 9.68
CA SER A 86 -18.32 -9.97 10.09
C SER A 86 -18.73 -10.86 8.90
N GLY A 87 -19.17 -12.08 9.22
CA GLY A 87 -19.75 -13.02 8.23
C GLY A 87 -18.75 -13.97 7.57
N MET A 88 -17.47 -13.93 7.96
CA MET A 88 -16.48 -14.90 7.49
C MET A 88 -16.47 -16.13 8.38
N THR A 89 -16.59 -17.32 7.78
CA THR A 89 -16.62 -18.61 8.53
C THR A 89 -15.57 -19.61 8.04
N CYS A 90 -14.84 -19.30 6.97
CA CYS A 90 -13.88 -20.20 6.35
C CYS A 90 -12.74 -19.43 5.68
N ALA A 91 -11.63 -20.11 5.41
CA ALA A 91 -10.48 -19.56 4.68
C ALA A 91 -10.85 -19.06 3.26
N SER A 92 -11.85 -19.68 2.61
CA SER A 92 -12.35 -19.21 1.31
C SER A 92 -13.06 -17.85 1.41
N CYS A 93 -13.68 -17.54 2.54
CA CYS A 93 -14.26 -16.22 2.81
C CYS A 93 -13.17 -15.15 2.93
N VAL A 94 -12.06 -15.47 3.58
CA VAL A 94 -10.89 -14.58 3.73
C VAL A 94 -10.39 -14.14 2.36
N ALA A 95 -10.08 -15.10 1.47
CA ALA A 95 -9.58 -14.80 0.14
C ALA A 95 -10.57 -13.97 -0.70
N ARG A 96 -11.88 -14.20 -0.51
CA ARG A 96 -12.92 -13.40 -1.17
C ARG A 96 -12.89 -11.96 -0.67
N VAL A 97 -12.88 -11.74 0.65
CA VAL A 97 -12.86 -10.39 1.23
C VAL A 97 -11.57 -9.65 0.87
N GLU A 98 -10.41 -10.30 0.93
CA GLU A 98 -9.13 -9.71 0.51
C GLU A 98 -9.17 -9.26 -0.95
N LYS A 99 -9.69 -10.11 -1.84
CA LYS A 99 -9.82 -9.80 -3.25
C LYS A 99 -10.80 -8.65 -3.49
N THR A 100 -11.94 -8.65 -2.81
CA THR A 100 -12.94 -7.58 -2.88
C THR A 100 -12.33 -6.25 -2.45
N LEU A 101 -11.66 -6.19 -1.29
CA LEU A 101 -11.01 -4.99 -0.80
C LEU A 101 -9.90 -4.52 -1.75
N SER A 102 -9.06 -5.43 -2.24
CA SER A 102 -7.96 -5.09 -3.17
C SER A 102 -8.46 -4.61 -4.54
N SER A 103 -9.72 -4.88 -4.88
CA SER A 103 -10.33 -4.41 -6.14
C SER A 103 -10.96 -3.03 -6.01
N VAL A 104 -11.06 -2.48 -4.80
CA VAL A 104 -11.58 -1.12 -4.59
C VAL A 104 -10.55 -0.10 -5.08
N PRO A 105 -10.96 0.88 -5.92
CA PRO A 105 -10.07 1.93 -6.38
C PRO A 105 -9.38 2.65 -5.22
N GLY A 106 -8.06 2.75 -5.28
CA GLY A 106 -7.23 3.40 -4.27
C GLY A 106 -6.70 2.48 -3.16
N VAL A 107 -7.11 1.21 -3.10
CA VAL A 107 -6.52 0.22 -2.20
C VAL A 107 -5.17 -0.26 -2.74
N ILE A 108 -4.14 -0.15 -1.91
CA ILE A 108 -2.77 -0.58 -2.24
C ILE A 108 -2.54 -2.02 -1.79
N SER A 109 -3.04 -2.38 -0.62
CA SER A 109 -3.02 -3.75 -0.13
C SER A 109 -4.16 -3.99 0.86
N ALA A 110 -4.68 -5.21 0.85
CA ALA A 110 -5.62 -5.68 1.85
C ALA A 110 -5.18 -7.07 2.31
N SER A 111 -5.17 -7.28 3.63
CA SER A 111 -4.95 -8.59 4.23
C SER A 111 -5.96 -8.83 5.33
N VAL A 112 -6.49 -10.04 5.39
CA VAL A 112 -7.55 -10.42 6.33
C VAL A 112 -7.06 -11.56 7.20
N ASN A 113 -7.29 -11.43 8.50
CA ASN A 113 -6.98 -12.45 9.47
C ASN A 113 -8.27 -13.00 10.08
N LEU A 114 -8.59 -14.26 9.76
CA LEU A 114 -9.80 -14.94 10.22
C LEU A 114 -9.84 -15.11 11.75
N ALA A 115 -8.71 -15.47 12.37
CA ALA A 115 -8.64 -15.72 13.81
C ALA A 115 -8.94 -14.47 14.65
N SER A 116 -8.66 -13.29 14.11
CA SER A 116 -8.93 -12.00 14.75
C SER A 116 -10.10 -11.24 14.13
N GLU A 117 -10.75 -11.82 13.11
CA GLU A 117 -11.86 -11.22 12.35
C GLU A 117 -11.58 -9.80 11.87
N LYS A 118 -10.35 -9.53 11.42
CA LYS A 118 -9.87 -8.19 11.08
C LYS A 118 -9.28 -8.14 9.68
N ALA A 119 -9.65 -7.10 8.93
CA ALA A 119 -8.99 -6.67 7.71
C ALA A 119 -8.03 -5.52 8.03
N THR A 120 -6.77 -5.67 7.62
CA THR A 120 -5.81 -4.57 7.55
C THR A 120 -5.73 -4.09 6.11
N VAL A 121 -6.06 -2.83 5.88
CA VAL A 121 -6.11 -2.24 4.53
C VAL A 121 -5.18 -1.04 4.48
N GLU A 122 -4.26 -1.03 3.51
CA GLU A 122 -3.50 0.16 3.12
C GLU A 122 -4.12 0.75 1.86
N TYR A 123 -4.44 2.04 1.89
CA TYR A 123 -5.12 2.74 0.81
C TYR A 123 -4.62 4.18 0.68
N LEU A 124 -4.81 4.78 -0.49
CA LEU A 124 -4.41 6.16 -0.76
C LEU A 124 -5.22 7.16 0.07
N GLU A 125 -4.59 8.24 0.52
CA GLU A 125 -5.32 9.36 1.08
C GLU A 125 -6.33 9.92 0.06
N GLY A 126 -7.58 10.07 0.48
CA GLY A 126 -8.70 10.43 -0.40
C GLY A 126 -9.54 9.25 -0.89
N THR A 127 -9.18 8.01 -0.56
CA THR A 127 -10.07 6.85 -0.75
C THR A 127 -11.24 6.93 0.23
N GLU A 128 -12.46 6.81 -0.27
CA GLU A 128 -13.67 6.86 0.54
C GLU A 128 -13.88 5.53 1.29
N LEU A 129 -13.97 5.60 2.62
CA LEU A 129 -14.24 4.42 3.44
C LEU A 129 -15.61 3.81 3.16
N ALA A 130 -16.55 4.59 2.61
CA ALA A 130 -17.86 4.12 2.19
C ALA A 130 -17.74 3.08 1.07
N ASP A 131 -16.82 3.28 0.10
CA ASP A 131 -16.62 2.37 -1.02
C ASP A 131 -16.08 1.01 -0.56
N LEU A 132 -15.16 1.01 0.40
CA LEU A 132 -14.67 -0.21 1.04
C LEU A 132 -15.80 -1.01 1.69
N ARG A 133 -16.67 -0.33 2.46
CA ARG A 133 -17.80 -0.98 3.13
C ARG A 133 -18.82 -1.49 2.13
N GLN A 134 -19.12 -0.72 1.10
CA GLN A 134 -20.07 -1.08 0.07
C GLN A 134 -19.60 -2.32 -0.71
N ALA A 135 -18.33 -2.35 -1.14
CA ALA A 135 -17.77 -3.48 -1.85
C ALA A 135 -17.81 -4.78 -1.03
N VAL A 136 -17.46 -4.71 0.26
CA VAL A 136 -17.51 -5.86 1.18
C VAL A 136 -18.96 -6.32 1.42
N LYS A 137 -19.89 -5.37 1.54
CA LYS A 137 -21.34 -5.64 1.66
C LYS A 137 -21.90 -6.37 0.45
N GLU A 138 -21.53 -5.94 -0.75
CA GLU A 138 -21.92 -6.61 -2.02
C GLU A 138 -21.33 -8.01 -2.15
N ALA A 139 -20.18 -8.28 -1.52
CA ALA A 139 -19.59 -9.60 -1.44
C ALA A 139 -20.26 -10.52 -0.40
N GLY A 140 -21.22 -10.01 0.39
CA GLY A 140 -22.00 -10.73 1.39
C GLY A 140 -21.43 -10.70 2.82
N TYR A 141 -20.55 -9.74 3.12
CA TYR A 141 -19.90 -9.59 4.42
C TYR A 141 -20.11 -8.17 4.98
N GLU A 142 -19.78 -7.94 6.25
CA GLU A 142 -19.85 -6.59 6.83
C GLU A 142 -18.46 -6.09 7.19
N LEU A 143 -18.10 -4.90 6.70
CA LEU A 143 -16.89 -4.19 7.11
C LEU A 143 -17.26 -3.13 8.15
N GLY A 144 -16.76 -3.28 9.38
CA GLY A 144 -17.09 -2.38 10.46
C GLY A 144 -16.41 -1.03 10.40
N ARG A 145 -16.44 -0.31 11.52
CA ARG A 145 -15.79 1.00 11.64
C ARG A 145 -14.27 0.82 11.76
N GLU A 146 -13.54 1.83 11.30
CA GLU A 146 -12.10 1.90 11.51
C GLU A 146 -11.78 1.92 13.01
N VAL A 147 -10.89 1.02 13.45
CA VAL A 147 -10.57 0.85 14.88
C VAL A 147 -9.17 1.37 15.20
N GLN A 148 -8.22 1.32 14.24
CA GLN A 148 -6.85 1.78 14.42
C GLN A 148 -6.27 2.27 13.08
N SER A 149 -5.73 3.49 13.03
CA SER A 149 -4.80 3.92 11.98
C SER A 149 -3.37 3.52 12.40
N LEU A 150 -2.72 2.68 11.59
CA LEU A 150 -1.40 2.12 11.85
C LEU A 150 -0.28 3.02 11.30
N GLU A 151 -0.43 4.35 11.38
CA GLU A 151 0.56 5.31 10.86
C GLU A 151 1.93 5.23 11.59
N GLY A 152 2.04 4.46 12.69
CA GLY A 152 3.27 4.35 13.48
C GLY A 152 3.81 2.95 13.81
N VAL A 153 3.11 1.85 13.49
CA VAL A 153 3.42 0.53 14.08
C VAL A 153 4.74 -0.08 13.59
N THR A 154 5.17 0.23 12.36
CA THR A 154 6.47 -0.26 11.86
C THR A 154 7.63 0.31 12.68
N THR A 155 7.57 1.56 13.13
CA THR A 155 8.65 2.14 13.94
C THR A 155 8.68 1.60 15.37
N ALA A 156 7.53 1.33 15.98
CA ALA A 156 7.46 0.83 17.36
C ALA A 156 7.95 -0.63 17.48
N VAL A 157 7.44 -1.53 16.62
CA VAL A 157 7.82 -2.96 16.64
C VAL A 157 9.28 -3.15 16.20
N GLN A 158 9.78 -2.34 15.26
CA GLN A 158 11.19 -2.37 14.85
C GLN A 158 12.15 -1.85 15.93
N ARG A 159 11.74 -0.87 16.76
CA ARG A 159 12.57 -0.35 17.86
C ARG A 159 12.75 -1.38 18.98
N GLU A 160 11.68 -2.07 19.36
CA GLU A 160 11.74 -3.12 20.39
C GLU A 160 12.58 -4.32 19.94
N THR A 161 12.43 -4.75 18.69
CA THR A 161 13.24 -5.84 18.11
C THR A 161 14.71 -5.47 17.92
N ARG A 162 15.03 -4.23 17.51
CA ARG A 162 16.42 -3.77 17.32
C ARG A 162 17.18 -3.64 18.63
N ALA A 163 16.53 -3.18 19.70
CA ALA A 163 17.16 -3.04 21.01
C ALA A 163 17.55 -4.41 21.61
N LEU A 164 16.66 -5.39 21.55
CA LEU A 164 16.93 -6.76 22.00
C LEU A 164 18.01 -7.44 21.14
N ARG A 165 17.96 -7.27 19.81
CA ARG A 165 18.96 -7.82 18.89
C ARG A 165 20.36 -7.27 19.16
N ASN A 166 20.50 -5.95 19.39
CA ASN A 166 21.81 -5.34 19.67
C ASN A 166 22.39 -5.83 21.02
N ARG A 167 21.55 -6.00 22.04
CA ARG A 167 21.98 -6.59 23.33
C ARG A 167 22.47 -8.02 23.16
N LEU A 168 21.76 -8.84 22.38
CA LEU A 168 22.16 -10.21 22.08
C LEU A 168 23.50 -10.27 21.32
N ILE A 169 23.71 -9.39 20.34
CA ILE A 169 24.97 -9.32 19.58
C ILE A 169 26.15 -8.94 20.49
N ILE A 170 25.97 -7.94 21.36
CA ILE A 170 27.03 -7.53 22.31
C ILE A 170 27.34 -8.64 23.30
N ALA A 171 26.32 -9.30 23.86
CA ALA A 171 26.50 -10.42 24.79
C ALA A 171 27.21 -11.61 24.11
N ALA A 172 26.83 -11.94 22.87
CA ALA A 172 27.48 -13.00 22.10
C ALA A 172 28.96 -12.67 21.80
N ALA A 173 29.27 -11.42 21.46
CA ALA A 173 30.65 -10.96 21.24
C ALA A 173 31.49 -11.11 22.52
N LEU A 174 31.01 -10.62 23.66
CA LEU A 174 31.72 -10.73 24.94
C LEU A 174 31.92 -12.20 25.35
N ALA A 175 30.90 -13.04 25.19
CA ALA A 175 31.00 -14.47 25.50
C ALA A 175 32.02 -15.19 24.59
N SER A 176 32.05 -14.85 23.30
CA SER A 176 33.03 -15.41 22.37
C SER A 176 34.46 -15.00 22.70
N SER A 177 34.68 -13.77 23.18
CA SER A 177 36.01 -13.32 23.64
C SER A 177 36.46 -14.05 24.90
N ILE A 178 35.56 -14.30 25.85
CA ILE A 178 35.86 -15.06 27.08
C ILE A 178 36.20 -16.52 26.74
N MET A 179 35.44 -17.17 25.85
CA MET A 179 35.71 -18.54 25.41
C MET A 179 36.99 -18.71 24.59
N ALA A 180 37.48 -17.66 23.94
CA ALA A 180 38.74 -17.71 23.17
C ALA A 180 40.00 -17.50 24.05
N LEU A 181 39.83 -16.98 25.26
CA LEU A 181 40.92 -16.64 26.20
C LEU A 181 41.09 -17.65 27.34
N GLY A 182 40.21 -18.66 27.45
CA GLY A 182 40.29 -19.75 28.42
C GLY A 182 40.47 -21.10 27.74
#